data_AF-A0A7C7UIU3-F1
#
_entry.id   AF-A0A7C7UIU3-F1
#
_cell.length_a   1.000
_cell.length_b   1.000
_cell.length_c   1.000
_cell.angle_alpha   90.00
_cell.angle_beta   90.00
_cell.angle_gamma   90.00
#
_symmetry.space_group_name_H-M   'P 1'
#
loop_
_entity.id
_entity.type
_entity.pdbx_description
1 polymer ?
#
loop_
_entity_poly.entity_id
_entity_poly.type
_entity_poly.pdbx_seq_one_letter_code
_entity_poly.pdbx_strand_id
1 'polypeptide(L)' 'CKMMAPVFQQAAAQLEPRMRLAKVNTEEQQALAAQYTIRSIPTLAIFRHGQELDRMAGAMDLQNLLAWARRHL' A
#
# COMPACT_ATOMS: atom_id res chain seq x y z
N CYS A 1 -4.67 7.39 -6.56
CA CYS A 1 -4.96 6.54 -7.75
C CYS A 1 -6.40 6.06 -7.70
N LYS A 2 -7.27 6.51 -8.62
CA LYS A 2 -8.70 6.13 -8.64
C LYS A 2 -8.90 4.66 -9.02
N MET A 3 -8.11 4.14 -9.96
CA MET A 3 -8.22 2.75 -10.44
C MET A 3 -7.84 1.72 -9.37
N MET A 4 -6.85 2.02 -8.53
CA MET A 4 -6.37 1.09 -7.49
C MET A 4 -7.28 1.07 -6.25
N ALA A 5 -8.12 2.08 -6.06
CA ALA A 5 -8.98 2.21 -4.88
C ALA A 5 -9.90 0.99 -4.61
N PRO A 6 -10.67 0.47 -5.59
CA PRO A 6 -11.53 -0.69 -5.36
C PRO A 6 -10.73 -1.96 -5.06
N VAL A 7 -9.57 -2.14 -5.69
CA VAL A 7 -8.68 -3.29 -5.44
C VAL A 7 -8.13 -3.24 -4.02
N PHE A 8 -7.69 -2.07 -3.57
CA PHE A 8 -7.12 -1.88 -2.24
C PHE A 8 -8.17 -2.10 -1.14
N GLN A 9 -9.42 -1.66 -1.35
CA GLN A 9 -10.53 -1.90 -0.42
C GLN A 9 -10.89 -3.38 -0.31
N GLN A 10 -10.93 -4.11 -1.42
CA GLN A 10 -11.17 -5.56 -1.42
C GLN A 10 -10.05 -6.32 -0.71
N ALA A 11 -8.79 -5.92 -0.93
CA ALA A 11 -7.66 -6.51 -0.25
C ALA A 11 -7.75 -6.28 1.27
N ALA A 12 -8.14 -5.08 1.72
CA ALA A 12 -8.28 -4.77 3.14
C ALA A 12 -9.24 -5.73 3.83
N ALA A 13 -10.42 -5.98 3.23
CA ALA A 13 -11.40 -6.90 3.77
C ALA A 13 -10.89 -8.35 3.91
N GLN A 14 -9.93 -8.78 3.08
CA GLN A 14 -9.37 -10.13 3.13
C GLN A 14 -8.11 -10.27 3.99
N LEU A 15 -7.46 -9.15 4.31
CA LEU A 15 -6.18 -9.13 5.04
C LEU A 15 -6.39 -8.84 6.52
N GLU A 16 -7.49 -8.19 6.91
CA GLU A 16 -7.92 -8.09 8.30
C GLU A 16 -8.18 -9.49 8.91
N PRO A 17 -7.88 -9.70 10.21
CA PRO A 17 -7.24 -8.76 11.15
C PRO A 17 -5.71 -8.77 11.09
N ARG A 18 -5.12 -9.55 10.17
CA ARG A 18 -3.68 -9.83 10.14
C ARG A 18 -2.84 -8.67 9.61
N MET A 19 -3.39 -7.88 8.70
CA MET A 19 -2.73 -6.69 8.17
C MET A 19 -3.74 -5.58 7.91
N ARG A 20 -3.44 -4.40 8.47
CA ARG A 20 -4.24 -3.18 8.29
C ARG A 20 -3.75 -2.43 7.06
N LEU A 21 -4.69 -1.99 6.23
CA LEU A 21 -4.40 -1.21 5.03
C LEU A 21 -4.77 0.26 5.24
N ALA A 22 -3.84 1.16 4.95
CA ALA A 22 -4.05 2.60 5.05
C ALA A 22 -3.75 3.28 3.70
N LYS A 23 -4.54 4.30 3.36
CA LYS A 23 -4.34 5.11 2.16
C LYS A 23 -3.87 6.50 2.57
N VAL A 24 -2.78 6.95 1.96
CA VAL A 24 -2.27 8.32 2.12
C VAL A 24 -2.52 9.09 0.83
N ASN A 25 -3.08 10.30 0.94
CA ASN A 25 -3.10 11.25 -0.16
C ASN A 25 -1.79 12.05 -0.16
N THR A 26 -0.93 11.83 -1.14
CA THR A 26 0.37 12.51 -1.26
C THR A 26 0.25 13.98 -1.65
N GLU A 27 -0.87 14.39 -2.26
CA GLU A 27 -1.13 15.81 -2.58
C GLU A 27 -1.39 16.63 -1.31
N GLU A 28 -2.11 16.03 -0.35
CA GLU A 28 -2.39 16.64 0.96
C GLU A 28 -1.21 16.46 1.94
N GLN A 29 -0.48 15.34 1.84
CA GLN A 29 0.60 14.97 2.77
C GLN A 29 1.97 15.05 2.08
N GLN A 30 2.32 16.23 1.54
CA GLN A 30 3.53 16.43 0.75
C GLN A 30 4.83 16.14 1.53
N ALA A 31 4.90 16.57 2.80
CA ALA A 31 6.06 16.31 3.65
C ALA A 31 6.27 14.81 3.88
N LEU A 32 5.20 14.05 4.10
CA LEU A 32 5.24 12.60 4.25
C LEU A 32 5.65 11.92 2.94
N ALA A 33 5.12 12.38 1.81
CA ALA A 33 5.49 11.86 0.50
C ALA A 33 6.98 12.09 0.19
N ALA A 34 7.53 13.26 0.56
CA ALA A 34 8.95 13.56 0.44
C ALA A 34 9.80 12.67 1.38
N GLN A 35 9.39 12.54 2.64
CA GLN A 35 10.06 11.69 3.64
C GLN A 35 10.22 10.24 3.15
N TYR A 36 9.18 9.66 2.55
CA TYR A 36 9.21 8.29 2.02
C TYR A 36 9.68 8.19 0.55
N THR A 37 10.13 9.30 -0.04
CA THR A 37 10.63 9.38 -1.42
C THR A 37 9.63 8.81 -2.44
N ILE A 38 8.37 9.21 -2.33
CA ILE A 38 7.30 8.75 -3.24
C ILE A 38 7.46 9.47 -4.59
N ARG A 39 7.90 8.71 -5.62
CA ARG A 39 8.19 9.22 -6.97
C ARG A 39 7.14 8.89 -8.02
N SER A 40 6.24 7.95 -7.72
CA SER A 40 5.20 7.47 -8.63
C SER A 40 3.95 7.08 -7.85
N ILE A 41 2.76 7.24 -8.45
CA ILE A 41 1.49 6.88 -7.83
C ILE A 41 0.78 5.84 -8.71
N PRO A 42 0.27 4.73 -8.14
CA PRO A 42 0.36 4.37 -6.73
C PRO A 42 1.75 3.85 -6.34
N THR A 43 2.13 4.08 -5.08
CA THR A 43 3.22 3.36 -4.40
C THR A 43 2.59 2.62 -3.22
N LEU A 44 2.93 1.34 -3.08
CA LEU A 44 2.52 0.48 -1.98
C LEU A 44 3.75 0.18 -1.13
N ALA A 45 3.59 0.22 0.18
CA ALA A 45 4.65 -0.10 1.13
C ALA A 45 4.06 -0.88 2.31
N ILE A 46 4.77 -1.91 2.76
CA ILE A 46 4.42 -2.69 3.95
C ILE A 46 5.30 -2.22 5.10
N PHE A 47 4.65 -1.97 6.23
CA PHE A 47 5.31 -1.57 7.46
C PHE A 47 5.06 -2.60 8.56
N ARG A 48 6.10 -2.92 9.34
CA ARG A 48 6.01 -3.76 10.54
C ARG A 48 6.91 -3.16 11.62
N HIS A 49 6.37 -2.97 12.82
CA HIS A 49 7.09 -2.36 13.95
C HIS A 49 7.78 -1.02 13.62
N GLY A 50 7.14 -0.19 12.78
CA GLY A 50 7.66 1.12 12.37
C GLY A 50 8.74 1.08 11.28
N GLN A 51 9.10 -0.11 10.77
CA GLN A 51 10.06 -0.27 9.69
C GLN A 51 9.35 -0.65 8.40
N GLU A 52 9.83 -0.11 7.29
CA GLU A 52 9.41 -0.53 5.95
C GLU A 52 10.04 -1.88 5.60
N LEU A 53 9.21 -2.89 5.31
CA LEU A 53 9.67 -4.24 4.97
C LEU A 53 9.83 -4.43 3.47
N ASP A 54 8.90 -3.86 2.70
CA ASP A 54 8.86 -4.03 1.26
C ASP A 54 8.09 -2.87 0.61
N ARG A 55 8.43 -2.55 -0.64
CA ARG A 55 7.76 -1.53 -1.43
C ARG A 55 7.59 -1.96 -2.88
N MET A 56 6.48 -1.54 -3.47
CA MET A 56 6.20 -1.71 -4.88
C MET A 56 5.67 -0.41 -5.49
N ALA A 57 6.27 -0.02 -6.60
CA ALA A 57 5.77 1.06 -7.44
C ALA A 57 4.83 0.51 -8.51
N GLY A 58 3.71 1.20 -8.72
CA GLY A 58 2.73 0.84 -9.75
C GLY A 58 1.50 0.14 -9.21
N ALA A 59 0.47 0.07 -10.06
CA ALA A 59 -0.79 -0.59 -9.74
C ALA A 59 -0.65 -2.11 -9.86
N MET A 60 -1.47 -2.85 -9.10
CA MET A 60 -1.57 -4.30 -9.14
C MET A 60 -3.05 -4.70 -9.17
N ASP A 61 -3.37 -5.85 -9.74
CA ASP A 61 -4.67 -6.46 -9.49
C ASP A 61 -4.77 -7.02 -8.06
N LEU A 62 -5.96 -7.46 -7.69
CA LEU A 62 -6.25 -7.99 -6.35
C LEU A 62 -5.42 -9.23 -6.01
N GLN A 63 -5.23 -10.15 -6.96
CA GLN A 63 -4.53 -11.41 -6.71
C GLN A 63 -3.05 -11.14 -6.44
N ASN A 64 -2.43 -10.30 -7.25
CA ASN A 64 -1.04 -9.89 -7.08
C ASN A 64 -0.83 -9.10 -5.78
N LEU A 65 -1.75 -8.20 -5.43
CA LEU A 65 -1.69 -7.48 -4.15
C LEU A 65 -1.78 -8.42 -2.95
N LEU A 66 -2.71 -9.38 -2.96
CA LEU A 66 -2.86 -10.36 -1.88
C LEU A 66 -1.66 -11.29 -1.79
N ALA A 67 -1.13 -11.76 -2.92
CA ALA A 67 0.03 -12.62 -2.96
C ALA A 67 1.27 -11.90 -2.42
N TRP A 68 1.49 -10.65 -2.82
CA TRP A 68 2.58 -9.82 -2.31
C TRP A 68 2.44 -9.57 -0.81
N ALA A 69 1.26 -9.16 -0.35
CA ALA A 69 0.96 -8.94 1.07
C ALA A 69 1.19 -10.18 1.93
N ARG A 70 0.70 -11.34 1.50
CA ARG A 70 0.74 -12.59 2.28
C ARG A 70 2.13 -13.17 2.47
N ARG A 71 3.10 -12.80 1.63
CA ARG A 71 4.53 -13.16 1.83
C ARG A 71 5.11 -12.52 3.10
N HIS A 72 4.46 -11.47 3.60
CA HIS A 72 4.90 -10.68 4.74
C HIS A 72 3.95 -10.77 5.93
N LEU A 73 3.07 -11.77 5.99
CA LEU A 73 2.27 -12.09 7.18
C LEU A 73 3.09 -12.93 8.16
#